data_AF-A0A1G8YHJ6-F1
#
_entry.id   AF-A0A1G8YHJ6-F1
#
_cell.length_a   1.000
_cell.length_b   1.000
_cell.length_c   1.000
_cell.angle_alpha   90.00
_cell.angle_beta   90.00
_cell.angle_gamma   90.00
#
_symmetry.space_group_name_H-M   'P 1'
#
loop_
_entity.id
_entity.type
_entity.pdbx_description
1 polymer ?
#
loop_
_entity_poly.entity_id
_entity_poly.type
_entity_poly.pdbx_seq_one_letter_code
_entity_poly.pdbx_strand_id
1 'polypeptide(L)'
;MRLSGLLGSRQETLPGIIGTARVQRRIGELPPRISPRDIVVLDEPDLDRHVAESLVAHEVAAVVNAGPAISGKYPNLGPEVLLAAGILLLDNAGPEALERIRDGATLRLHNGEVYLVGKRGEEELLLHASEQDTESVAARMGEAKSAMSAQLEAFSANTVEFLRNERMLVLDGIGVPDVGVAMSGRHVLVVAPGRGYTEELKRLRRYVREYHPVLLGVGTAADTLCAAGLSPDVIVGDPTALDVRTLKVADEIVIPADTGGHAPGIERIQELGLGAVTFPASGNAEDLALLLADAHGAELVATVGMRATLDEFLDRARVETNPSTFLTRLRLGGKIVHGSAVLELQRNRVSAVAVSLLVLSVVLAMFAVVSTSGMFGPYLTVLGAFGDAVVDFLQGLIT
;
A
#
# COMPACT_ATOMS: atom_id res chain seq x y z
N MET A 1 27.65 60.83 37.42
CA MET A 1 27.48 59.85 38.51
C MET A 1 26.48 58.79 38.06
N ARG A 2 26.77 57.53 38.40
CA ARG A 2 25.97 56.30 38.19
C ARG A 2 24.59 56.43 38.88
N LEU A 3 23.54 55.64 38.65
CA LEU A 3 23.40 54.23 38.26
C LEU A 3 22.09 54.06 37.46
N SER A 4 22.08 53.18 36.45
CA SER A 4 20.85 52.50 36.02
C SER A 4 21.04 51.01 36.21
N GLY A 5 20.15 50.41 36.99
CA GLY A 5 20.22 49.03 37.46
C GLY A 5 20.14 48.02 36.33
N LEU A 6 21.14 47.13 36.30
CA LEU A 6 21.05 45.83 35.65
C LEU A 6 20.15 44.94 36.50
N LEU A 7 18.88 44.79 36.09
CA LEU A 7 18.06 43.65 36.46
C LEU A 7 18.33 42.55 35.44
N GLY A 8 19.35 41.73 35.74
CA GLY A 8 19.53 40.45 35.07
C GLY A 8 18.39 39.52 35.51
N SER A 9 17.45 39.24 34.61
CA SER A 9 16.57 38.09 34.74
C SER A 9 17.43 36.84 34.60
N ARG A 10 17.71 36.19 35.72
CA ARG A 10 18.29 34.85 35.79
C ARG A 10 17.13 33.89 35.50
N GLN A 11 16.88 33.58 34.23
CA GLN A 11 16.05 32.43 33.88
C GLN A 11 16.79 31.18 34.38
N GLU A 12 16.27 30.54 35.41
CA GLU A 12 16.67 29.18 35.78
C GLU A 12 16.40 28.28 34.57
N THR A 13 17.46 27.75 33.96
CA THR A 13 17.34 26.73 32.92
C THR A 13 16.77 25.47 33.56
N LEU A 14 15.46 25.26 33.38
CA LEU A 14 14.80 24.03 33.77
C LEU A 14 15.46 22.84 33.07
N PRO A 15 15.61 21.70 33.75
CA PRO A 15 16.24 20.51 33.18
C PRO A 15 15.42 19.96 32.00
N GLY A 16 16.10 19.30 31.06
CA GLY A 16 15.48 18.66 29.90
C GLY A 16 16.03 19.11 28.55
N ILE A 17 15.56 18.47 27.49
CA ILE A 17 15.93 18.79 26.11
C ILE A 17 14.95 19.83 25.57
N ILE A 18 15.44 20.98 25.13
CA ILE A 18 14.63 22.01 24.47
C ILE A 18 14.96 22.02 22.98
N GLY A 19 13.92 22.01 22.14
CA GLY A 19 14.06 22.04 20.70
C GLY A 19 12.79 22.50 19.98
N THR A 20 12.90 22.75 18.68
CA THR A 20 11.73 23.12 17.88
C THR A 20 11.04 21.86 17.36
N ALA A 21 9.73 21.76 17.55
CA ALA A 21 8.92 20.67 17.03
C ALA A 21 8.90 20.65 15.51
N ARG A 22 9.12 19.47 14.93
CA ARG A 22 8.84 19.15 13.52
C ARG A 22 7.86 18.01 13.47
N VAL A 23 6.64 18.29 13.02
CA VAL A 23 5.52 17.36 13.15
C VAL A 23 5.22 16.68 11.81
N GLN A 24 5.11 15.36 11.85
CA GLN A 24 4.77 14.53 10.68
C GLN A 24 3.34 14.85 10.21
N ARG A 25 3.14 14.92 8.89
CA ARG A 25 1.81 15.17 8.29
C ARG A 25 1.16 13.92 7.73
N ARG A 26 1.97 12.94 7.34
CA ARG A 26 1.56 11.67 6.73
C ARG A 26 2.46 10.58 7.28
N ILE A 27 1.84 9.47 7.66
CA ILE A 27 2.54 8.25 8.10
C ILE A 27 3.48 7.78 6.98
N GLY A 28 4.69 7.35 7.34
CA GLY A 28 5.73 6.93 6.40
C GLY A 28 6.48 8.07 5.70
N GLU A 29 6.14 9.34 5.95
CA GLU A 29 6.92 10.50 5.48
C GLU A 29 7.57 11.20 6.67
N LEU A 30 8.87 11.52 6.58
CA LEU A 30 9.52 12.37 7.59
C LEU A 30 8.98 13.81 7.51
N PRO A 31 8.92 14.55 8.64
CA PRO A 31 8.55 15.96 8.62
C PRO A 31 9.44 16.76 7.66
N PRO A 32 8.89 17.74 6.92
CA PRO A 32 9.70 18.59 6.07
C PRO A 32 10.56 19.55 6.92
N ARG A 33 11.77 19.88 6.44
CA ARG A 33 12.65 20.92 7.01
C ARG A 33 13.16 20.62 8.44
N ILE A 34 13.56 19.37 8.69
CA ILE A 34 14.26 19.00 9.92
C ILE A 34 15.61 19.73 9.95
N SER A 35 15.90 20.41 11.05
CA SER A 35 17.17 21.08 11.32
C SER A 35 17.86 20.46 12.54
N PRO A 36 19.17 20.62 12.69
CA PRO A 36 19.89 20.17 13.86
C PRO A 36 19.25 20.68 15.15
N ARG A 37 19.17 19.78 16.14
CA ARG A 37 18.54 19.99 17.47
C ARG A 37 17.02 20.18 17.47
N ASP A 38 16.34 19.94 16.34
CA ASP A 38 14.88 19.86 16.33
C ASP A 38 14.39 18.64 17.12
N ILE A 39 13.15 18.71 17.62
CA ILE A 39 12.43 17.59 18.21
C ILE A 39 11.44 17.09 17.16
N VAL A 40 11.62 15.86 16.71
CA VAL A 40 10.74 15.27 15.69
C VAL A 40 9.55 14.58 16.36
N VAL A 41 8.34 14.90 15.92
CA VAL A 41 7.10 14.27 16.37
C VAL A 41 6.50 13.49 15.20
N LEU A 42 6.34 12.18 15.38
CA LEU A 42 5.88 11.26 14.33
C LEU A 42 4.97 10.16 14.89
N ASP A 43 4.30 9.44 14.00
CA ASP A 43 3.57 8.20 14.27
C ASP A 43 4.14 7.12 13.35
N GLU A 44 5.22 6.50 13.80
CA GLU A 44 5.90 5.42 13.07
C GLU A 44 5.95 4.18 13.96
N PRO A 45 4.93 3.30 13.90
CA PRO A 45 5.01 2.00 14.56
C PRO A 45 6.14 1.17 13.95
N ASP A 46 6.82 0.37 14.77
CA ASP A 46 7.93 -0.48 14.33
C ASP A 46 9.05 0.31 13.63
N LEU A 47 9.46 1.44 14.25
CA LEU A 47 10.45 2.39 13.73
C LEU A 47 11.66 1.68 13.09
N ASP A 48 11.79 1.83 11.78
CA ASP A 48 12.83 1.12 11.04
C ASP A 48 14.21 1.81 11.15
N ARG A 49 15.22 1.09 10.68
CA ARG A 49 16.61 1.56 10.66
C ARG A 49 16.81 2.78 9.77
N HIS A 50 16.14 2.82 8.61
CA HIS A 50 16.35 3.86 7.61
C HIS A 50 15.81 5.21 8.08
N VAL A 51 14.61 5.22 8.67
CA VAL A 51 14.01 6.38 9.31
C VAL A 51 14.90 6.86 10.45
N ALA A 52 15.37 5.96 11.32
CA ALA A 52 16.28 6.32 12.41
C ALA A 52 17.61 6.91 11.91
N GLU A 53 18.27 6.30 10.92
CA GLU A 53 19.51 6.81 10.32
C GLU A 53 19.30 8.20 9.68
N SER A 54 18.15 8.44 9.05
CA SER A 54 17.79 9.75 8.52
C SER A 54 17.65 10.80 9.62
N LEU A 55 17.00 10.46 10.75
CA LEU A 55 16.88 11.34 11.91
C LEU A 55 18.25 11.64 12.53
N VAL A 56 19.11 10.63 12.64
CA VAL A 56 20.51 10.78 13.08
C VAL A 56 21.28 11.72 12.16
N ALA A 57 21.14 11.57 10.84
CA ALA A 57 21.82 12.42 9.86
C ALA A 57 21.38 13.90 9.93
N HIS A 58 20.17 14.17 10.41
CA HIS A 58 19.69 15.54 10.66
C HIS A 58 20.07 16.08 12.04
N GLU A 59 20.81 15.32 12.86
CA GLU A 59 21.24 15.70 14.21
C GLU A 59 20.09 16.17 15.11
N VAL A 60 18.94 15.48 15.04
CA VAL A 60 17.77 15.82 15.87
C VAL A 60 18.10 15.62 17.34
N ALA A 61 17.52 16.45 18.20
CA ALA A 61 17.76 16.37 19.64
C ALA A 61 16.98 15.23 20.30
N ALA A 62 15.77 14.95 19.80
CA ALA A 62 14.89 13.92 20.33
C ALA A 62 13.79 13.54 19.32
N VAL A 63 13.18 12.40 19.56
CA VAL A 63 12.03 11.87 18.82
C VAL A 63 10.89 11.60 19.80
N VAL A 64 9.69 12.08 19.48
CA VAL A 64 8.45 11.76 20.18
C VAL A 64 7.58 10.94 19.22
N ASN A 65 7.45 9.65 19.49
CA ASN A 65 6.63 8.73 18.71
C ASN A 65 5.24 8.56 19.34
N ALA A 66 4.20 8.73 18.53
CA ALA A 66 2.82 8.55 18.94
C ALA A 66 2.51 7.07 19.19
N GLY A 67 2.85 6.20 18.24
CA GLY A 67 2.76 4.74 18.36
C GLY A 67 3.94 4.11 19.08
N PRO A 68 3.93 2.78 19.28
CA PRO A 68 5.06 2.04 19.83
C PRO A 68 6.16 1.86 18.79
N ALA A 69 7.37 2.30 19.12
CA ALA A 69 8.54 2.14 18.26
C ALA A 69 8.93 0.68 18.09
N ILE A 70 8.54 -0.21 19.02
CA ILE A 70 8.61 -1.67 18.90
C ILE A 70 7.23 -2.22 19.25
N SER A 71 6.46 -2.69 18.28
CA SER A 71 5.10 -3.20 18.52
C SER A 71 5.07 -4.57 19.20
N GLY A 72 6.19 -5.28 19.19
CA GLY A 72 6.30 -6.66 19.69
C GLY A 72 6.01 -7.72 18.61
N LYS A 73 5.69 -7.34 17.38
CA LYS A 73 5.48 -8.29 16.27
C LYS A 73 6.78 -8.90 15.76
N TYR A 74 7.80 -8.07 15.59
CA TYR A 74 9.13 -8.47 15.13
C TYR A 74 10.18 -7.47 15.64
N PRO A 75 11.45 -7.89 15.74
CA PRO A 75 12.53 -7.00 16.14
C PRO A 75 12.85 -5.99 15.02
N ASN A 76 13.08 -4.73 15.40
CA ASN A 76 13.44 -3.62 14.53
C ASN A 76 14.60 -2.81 15.14
N LEU A 77 15.46 -2.24 14.28
CA LEU A 77 16.71 -1.61 14.73
C LEU A 77 16.61 -0.10 14.99
N GLY A 78 15.50 0.56 14.61
CA GLY A 78 15.40 2.02 14.69
C GLY A 78 15.63 2.59 16.10
N PRO A 79 14.97 2.06 17.15
CA PRO A 79 15.18 2.53 18.52
C PRO A 79 16.63 2.42 19.00
N GLU A 80 17.32 1.32 18.71
CA GLU A 80 18.74 1.14 19.07
C GLU A 80 19.64 2.16 18.36
N VAL A 81 19.38 2.43 17.07
CA VAL A 81 20.12 3.42 16.29
C VAL A 81 19.98 4.83 16.86
N LEU A 82 18.76 5.24 17.25
CA LEU A 82 18.54 6.54 17.88
C LEU A 82 19.28 6.67 19.21
N LEU A 83 19.14 5.67 20.09
CA LEU A 83 19.77 5.69 21.42
C LEU A 83 21.31 5.65 21.32
N ALA A 84 21.86 4.87 20.40
CA ALA A 84 23.31 4.82 20.16
C ALA A 84 23.88 6.16 19.67
N ALA A 85 23.07 6.96 18.96
CA ALA A 85 23.42 8.32 18.55
C ALA A 85 23.19 9.38 19.64
N GLY A 86 22.71 8.98 20.83
CA GLY A 86 22.40 9.90 21.93
C GLY A 86 21.12 10.71 21.72
N ILE A 87 20.23 10.26 20.83
CA ILE A 87 18.94 10.90 20.56
C ILE A 87 17.91 10.32 21.52
N LEU A 88 17.28 11.20 22.31
CA LEU A 88 16.22 10.79 23.23
C LEU A 88 15.00 10.27 22.45
N LEU A 89 14.50 9.09 22.81
CA LEU A 89 13.27 8.53 22.25
C LEU A 89 12.19 8.49 23.32
N LEU A 90 11.13 9.28 23.12
CA LEU A 90 9.89 9.19 23.87
C LEU A 90 8.86 8.44 23.02
N ASP A 91 8.30 7.37 23.56
CA ASP A 91 7.46 6.43 22.84
C ASP A 91 6.05 6.35 23.43
N ASN A 92 5.06 5.85 22.68
CA ASN A 92 3.68 5.74 23.15
C ASN A 92 3.08 7.08 23.62
N ALA A 93 3.40 8.18 22.94
CA ALA A 93 2.84 9.51 23.23
C ALA A 93 1.35 9.63 22.85
N GLY A 94 0.82 8.66 22.09
CA GLY A 94 -0.55 8.62 21.60
C GLY A 94 -0.78 9.52 20.37
N PRO A 95 -1.87 9.30 19.62
CA PRO A 95 -2.18 10.08 18.41
C PRO A 95 -2.38 11.57 18.70
N GLU A 96 -2.79 11.92 19.93
CA GLU A 96 -2.92 13.28 20.42
C GLU A 96 -1.62 14.11 20.30
N ALA A 97 -0.46 13.45 20.26
CA ALA A 97 0.82 14.14 20.06
C ALA A 97 0.86 14.94 18.75
N LEU A 98 0.34 14.37 17.65
CA LEU A 98 0.29 15.05 16.35
C LEU A 98 -0.83 16.09 16.26
N GLU A 99 -1.89 15.93 17.07
CA GLU A 99 -3.01 16.86 17.10
C GLU A 99 -2.71 18.12 17.93
N ARG A 100 -2.03 17.93 19.07
CA ARG A 100 -1.79 19.00 20.07
C ARG A 100 -0.49 19.75 19.82
N ILE A 101 0.55 19.09 19.30
CA ILE A 101 1.82 19.73 19.01
C ILE A 101 1.75 20.40 17.63
N ARG A 102 2.00 21.71 17.59
CA ARG A 102 2.09 22.45 16.33
C ARG A 102 3.51 22.41 15.79
N ASP A 103 3.61 22.23 14.47
CA ASP A 103 4.88 22.37 13.76
C ASP A 103 5.49 23.76 13.99
N GLY A 104 6.77 23.80 14.36
CA GLY A 104 7.48 25.03 14.73
C GLY A 104 7.31 25.48 16.19
N ALA A 105 6.54 24.77 17.02
CA ALA A 105 6.45 25.06 18.45
C ALA A 105 7.76 24.77 19.18
N THR A 106 8.04 25.45 20.29
CA THR A 106 9.18 25.11 21.15
C THR A 106 8.73 24.12 22.21
N LEU A 107 9.40 22.97 22.27
CA LEU A 107 9.11 21.92 23.24
C LEU A 107 10.25 21.76 24.23
N ARG A 108 9.93 21.37 25.47
CA ARG A 108 10.87 20.85 26.46
C ARG A 108 10.47 19.41 26.81
N LEU A 109 11.42 18.50 26.75
CA LEU A 109 11.26 17.09 27.10
C LEU A 109 12.01 16.78 28.38
N HIS A 110 11.34 16.15 29.36
CA HIS A 110 11.96 15.81 30.62
C HIS A 110 11.21 14.67 31.32
N ASN A 111 11.89 13.58 31.67
CA ASN A 111 11.33 12.43 32.40
C ASN A 111 10.03 11.89 31.78
N GLY A 112 10.02 11.68 30.46
CA GLY A 112 8.82 11.22 29.74
C GLY A 112 7.69 12.25 29.62
N GLU A 113 7.89 13.50 30.01
CA GLU A 113 6.89 14.56 29.88
C GLU A 113 7.26 15.54 28.76
N VAL A 114 6.25 15.94 27.98
CA VAL A 114 6.40 16.87 26.87
C VAL A 114 5.69 18.17 27.18
N TYR A 115 6.48 19.24 27.31
CA TYR A 115 6.01 20.58 27.67
C TYR A 115 6.05 21.52 26.48
N LEU A 116 5.01 22.34 26.30
CA LEU A 116 5.02 23.47 25.37
C LEU A 116 5.63 24.69 26.06
N VAL A 117 6.64 25.29 25.45
CA VAL A 117 7.28 26.51 25.95
C VAL A 117 6.67 27.73 25.25
N GLY A 118 5.97 28.56 26.02
CA GLY A 118 5.36 29.80 25.55
C GLY A 118 6.40 30.91 25.31
N LYS A 119 5.99 31.97 24.59
CA LYS A 119 6.89 33.10 24.23
C LYS A 119 7.44 33.86 25.45
N ARG A 120 6.76 33.76 26.60
CA ARG A 120 7.17 34.38 27.87
C ARG A 120 7.88 33.41 28.81
N GLY A 121 8.17 32.19 28.35
CA GLY A 121 8.78 31.13 29.17
C GLY A 121 7.80 30.41 30.09
N GLU A 122 6.49 30.59 29.90
CA GLU A 122 5.50 29.74 30.57
C GLU A 122 5.53 28.33 29.97
N GLU A 123 5.38 27.30 30.79
CA GLU A 123 5.36 25.91 30.34
C GLU A 123 4.00 25.26 30.61
N GLU A 124 3.46 24.60 29.59
CA GLU A 124 2.22 23.83 29.67
C GLU A 124 2.54 22.37 29.38
N LEU A 125 2.20 21.47 30.31
CA LEU A 125 2.31 20.03 30.07
C LEU A 125 1.31 19.62 28.99
N LEU A 126 1.82 19.12 27.87
CA LEU A 126 0.98 18.62 26.80
C LEU A 126 0.62 17.16 27.04
N LEU A 127 1.63 16.29 27.16
CA LEU A 127 1.42 14.85 27.16
C LEU A 127 2.51 14.11 27.94
N HIS A 128 2.16 12.88 28.31
CA HIS A 128 3.09 11.90 28.87
C HIS A 128 3.46 10.89 27.78
N ALA A 129 4.70 10.45 27.81
CA ALA A 129 5.26 9.44 26.92
C ALA A 129 6.25 8.56 27.70
N SER A 130 6.51 7.38 27.17
CA SER A 130 7.45 6.42 27.75
C SER A 130 8.85 6.69 27.23
N GLU A 131 9.72 7.24 28.07
CA GLU A 131 11.14 7.36 27.75
C GLU A 131 11.75 5.98 27.55
N GLN A 132 12.44 5.80 26.42
CA GLN A 132 13.12 4.56 26.08
C GLN A 132 14.60 4.67 26.40
N ASP A 133 15.14 3.61 26.99
CA ASP A 133 16.56 3.44 27.24
C ASP A 133 17.04 2.11 26.62
N THR A 134 18.34 1.84 26.73
CA THR A 134 18.94 0.63 26.15
C THR A 134 18.36 -0.65 26.76
N GLU A 135 17.98 -0.63 28.03
CA GLU A 135 17.41 -1.80 28.71
C GLU A 135 15.97 -2.05 28.28
N SER A 136 15.13 -1.00 28.22
CA SER A 136 13.74 -1.08 27.78
C SER A 136 13.65 -1.53 26.31
N VAL A 137 14.53 -1.03 25.45
CA VAL A 137 14.62 -1.44 24.05
C VAL A 137 15.09 -2.90 23.94
N ALA A 138 16.14 -3.30 24.65
CA ALA A 138 16.63 -4.68 24.61
C ALA A 138 15.59 -5.69 25.11
N ALA A 139 14.84 -5.36 26.16
CA ALA A 139 13.75 -6.20 26.67
C ALA A 139 12.65 -6.39 25.62
N ARG A 140 12.15 -5.29 25.04
CA ARG A 140 11.12 -5.33 23.98
C ARG A 140 11.59 -6.06 22.72
N MET A 141 12.85 -5.90 22.34
CA MET A 141 13.47 -6.65 21.23
C MET A 141 13.51 -8.16 21.50
N GLY A 142 13.81 -8.56 22.74
CA GLY A 142 13.79 -9.96 23.16
C GLY A 142 12.39 -10.59 23.09
N GLU A 143 11.38 -9.84 23.54
CA GLU A 143 9.97 -10.24 23.43
C GLU A 143 9.53 -10.37 21.98
N ALA A 144 9.83 -9.37 21.15
CA ALA A 144 9.49 -9.36 19.72
C ALA A 144 10.15 -10.52 18.96
N LYS A 145 11.42 -10.81 19.25
CA LYS A 145 12.15 -11.95 18.65
C LYS A 145 11.53 -13.29 19.04
N SER A 146 11.12 -13.43 20.29
CA SER A 146 10.46 -14.65 20.79
C SER A 146 9.09 -14.83 20.14
N ALA A 147 8.30 -13.76 20.03
CA ALA A 147 7.01 -13.76 19.36
C ALA A 147 7.12 -14.12 17.88
N MET A 148 8.07 -13.52 17.15
CA MET A 148 8.33 -13.82 15.74
C MET A 148 8.74 -15.29 15.55
N SER A 149 9.60 -15.81 16.43
CA SER A 149 10.06 -17.21 16.35
C SER A 149 8.89 -18.19 16.52
N ALA A 150 8.02 -17.96 17.51
CA ALA A 150 6.80 -18.76 17.68
C ALA A 150 5.87 -18.70 16.47
N GLN A 151 5.72 -17.52 15.85
CA GLN A 151 4.90 -17.34 14.66
C GLN A 151 5.48 -18.06 13.44
N LEU A 152 6.80 -18.05 13.26
CA LEU A 152 7.48 -18.78 12.18
C LEU A 152 7.38 -20.30 12.35
N GLU A 153 7.42 -20.80 13.57
CA GLU A 153 7.21 -22.21 13.87
C GLU A 153 5.78 -22.64 13.54
N ALA A 154 4.78 -21.86 13.97
CA ALA A 154 3.38 -22.08 13.63
C ALA A 154 3.16 -22.04 12.10
N PHE A 155 3.73 -21.06 11.41
CA PHE A 155 3.66 -20.98 9.95
C PHE A 155 4.25 -22.23 9.29
N SER A 156 5.41 -22.71 9.75
CA SER A 156 6.07 -23.89 9.18
C SER A 156 5.19 -25.14 9.35
N ALA A 157 4.63 -25.35 10.54
CA ALA A 157 3.73 -26.47 10.82
C ALA A 157 2.47 -26.41 9.95
N ASN A 158 1.78 -25.26 9.94
CA ASN A 158 0.55 -25.07 9.16
C ASN A 158 0.80 -25.18 7.65
N THR A 159 1.96 -24.74 7.16
CA THR A 159 2.31 -24.85 5.74
C THR A 159 2.53 -26.29 5.31
N VAL A 160 3.17 -27.11 6.16
CA VAL A 160 3.32 -28.55 5.88
C VAL A 160 1.96 -29.23 5.87
N GLU A 161 1.07 -28.91 6.80
CA GLU A 161 -0.28 -29.47 6.82
C GLU A 161 -1.10 -29.04 5.60
N PHE A 162 -1.10 -27.73 5.29
CA PHE A 162 -1.77 -27.19 4.12
C PHE A 162 -1.29 -27.86 2.83
N LEU A 163 0.03 -28.00 2.62
CA LEU A 163 0.58 -28.69 1.44
C LEU A 163 0.21 -30.18 1.41
N ARG A 164 0.05 -30.84 2.55
CA ARG A 164 -0.39 -32.24 2.57
C ARG A 164 -1.83 -32.38 2.09
N ASN A 165 -2.70 -31.45 2.45
CA ASN A 165 -4.12 -31.46 2.11
C ASN A 165 -4.36 -30.94 0.69
N GLU A 166 -3.69 -29.86 0.30
CA GLU A 166 -3.98 -29.10 -0.93
C GLU A 166 -2.91 -29.25 -2.02
N ARG A 167 -2.03 -30.26 -1.93
CA ARG A 167 -0.94 -30.46 -2.89
C ARG A 167 -1.39 -30.39 -4.35
N MET A 168 -2.45 -31.13 -4.67
CA MET A 168 -2.96 -31.24 -6.04
C MET A 168 -3.49 -29.90 -6.54
N LEU A 169 -4.18 -29.16 -5.67
CA LEU A 169 -4.69 -27.84 -5.99
C LEU A 169 -3.54 -26.85 -6.21
N VAL A 170 -2.60 -26.76 -5.26
CA VAL A 170 -1.55 -25.73 -5.23
C VAL A 170 -0.44 -26.00 -6.23
N LEU A 171 -0.05 -27.26 -6.47
CA LEU A 171 1.04 -27.59 -7.39
C LEU A 171 0.54 -27.89 -8.81
N ASP A 172 -0.54 -28.66 -8.94
CA ASP A 172 -1.00 -29.16 -10.23
C ASP A 172 -2.23 -28.39 -10.77
N GLY A 173 -2.85 -27.52 -9.96
CA GLY A 173 -4.09 -26.82 -10.33
C GLY A 173 -5.32 -27.72 -10.37
N ILE A 174 -5.21 -28.95 -9.85
CA ILE A 174 -6.29 -29.94 -9.88
C ILE A 174 -7.27 -29.61 -8.76
N GLY A 175 -8.55 -29.46 -9.11
CA GLY A 175 -9.62 -29.10 -8.17
C GLY A 175 -10.16 -27.67 -8.36
N VAL A 176 -9.51 -26.87 -9.21
CA VAL A 176 -10.07 -25.58 -9.63
C VAL A 176 -11.31 -25.83 -10.51
N PRO A 177 -12.47 -25.21 -10.21
CA PRO A 177 -13.67 -25.38 -11.01
C PRO A 177 -13.51 -24.75 -12.39
N ASP A 178 -14.19 -25.34 -13.37
CA ASP A 178 -14.35 -24.73 -14.68
C ASP A 178 -15.37 -23.59 -14.59
N VAL A 179 -15.10 -22.47 -15.27
CA VAL A 179 -15.97 -21.29 -15.27
C VAL A 179 -16.20 -20.83 -16.70
N GLY A 180 -17.40 -20.30 -16.99
CA GLY A 180 -17.75 -19.87 -18.36
C GLY A 180 -16.97 -18.64 -18.86
N VAL A 181 -16.26 -17.95 -17.97
CA VAL A 181 -15.55 -16.69 -18.25
C VAL A 181 -14.15 -16.97 -18.79
N ALA A 182 -13.90 -16.60 -20.04
CA ALA A 182 -12.59 -16.76 -20.67
C ALA A 182 -11.53 -15.80 -20.07
N MET A 183 -10.53 -16.36 -19.38
CA MET A 183 -9.39 -15.63 -18.82
C MET A 183 -8.08 -15.85 -19.58
N SER A 184 -8.02 -16.86 -20.45
CA SER A 184 -6.80 -17.24 -21.16
C SER A 184 -6.24 -16.10 -22.02
N GLY A 185 -4.97 -15.74 -21.79
CA GLY A 185 -4.30 -14.67 -22.53
C GLY A 185 -4.87 -13.27 -22.24
N ARG A 186 -5.60 -13.09 -21.14
CA ARG A 186 -6.18 -11.81 -20.72
C ARG A 186 -5.62 -11.36 -19.39
N HIS A 187 -5.74 -10.06 -19.14
CA HIS A 187 -5.56 -9.50 -17.82
C HIS A 187 -6.77 -9.82 -16.94
N VAL A 188 -6.52 -10.18 -15.69
CA VAL A 188 -7.54 -10.33 -14.64
C VAL A 188 -7.28 -9.27 -13.58
N LEU A 189 -8.32 -8.57 -13.14
CA LEU A 189 -8.29 -7.66 -12.00
C LEU A 189 -9.05 -8.30 -10.84
N VAL A 190 -8.31 -8.76 -9.84
CA VAL A 190 -8.86 -9.32 -8.60
C VAL A 190 -9.01 -8.20 -7.57
N VAL A 191 -10.22 -8.02 -7.06
CA VAL A 191 -10.54 -6.99 -6.05
C VAL A 191 -11.00 -7.67 -4.77
N ALA A 192 -10.29 -7.44 -3.67
CA ALA A 192 -10.55 -8.01 -2.36
C ALA A 192 -10.78 -6.93 -1.28
N PRO A 193 -11.48 -7.26 -0.17
CA PRO A 193 -11.92 -6.27 0.82
C PRO A 193 -10.84 -5.87 1.84
N GLY A 194 -9.58 -5.71 1.42
CA GLY A 194 -8.49 -5.26 2.31
C GLY A 194 -8.36 -3.74 2.42
N ARG A 195 -7.49 -3.25 3.32
CA ARG A 195 -7.45 -1.83 3.71
C ARG A 195 -7.21 -0.89 2.51
N GLY A 196 -8.13 0.06 2.31
CA GLY A 196 -8.02 1.13 1.30
C GLY A 196 -8.38 0.72 -0.14
N TYR A 197 -8.85 -0.51 -0.35
CA TYR A 197 -9.16 -1.08 -1.66
C TYR A 197 -10.14 -0.23 -2.49
N THR A 198 -11.12 0.42 -1.87
CA THR A 198 -12.10 1.26 -2.58
C THR A 198 -11.44 2.46 -3.26
N GLU A 199 -10.50 3.13 -2.59
CA GLU A 199 -9.77 4.27 -3.17
C GLU A 199 -8.76 3.80 -4.22
N GLU A 200 -8.12 2.65 -4.01
CA GLU A 200 -7.24 2.03 -4.99
C GLU A 200 -8.00 1.66 -6.28
N LEU A 201 -9.18 1.04 -6.17
CA LEU A 201 -10.04 0.70 -7.29
C LEU A 201 -10.46 1.95 -8.09
N LYS A 202 -10.82 3.05 -7.41
CA LYS A 202 -11.16 4.32 -8.08
C LYS A 202 -10.01 4.83 -8.95
N ARG A 203 -8.77 4.69 -8.48
CA ARG A 203 -7.57 5.10 -9.24
C ARG A 203 -7.33 4.20 -10.47
N LEU A 204 -7.74 2.94 -10.40
CA LEU A 204 -7.61 1.97 -11.51
C LEU A 204 -8.71 2.06 -12.57
N ARG A 205 -9.68 2.98 -12.45
CA ARG A 205 -10.74 3.17 -13.47
C ARG A 205 -10.20 3.33 -14.90
N ARG A 206 -9.06 4.01 -15.06
CA ARG A 206 -8.43 4.14 -16.38
C ARG A 206 -7.91 2.81 -16.89
N TYR A 207 -7.25 2.03 -16.04
CA TYR A 207 -6.77 0.68 -16.38
C TYR A 207 -7.92 -0.22 -16.84
N VAL A 208 -9.03 -0.25 -16.09
CA VAL A 208 -10.21 -1.04 -16.44
C VAL A 208 -10.78 -0.65 -17.80
N ARG A 209 -10.87 0.65 -18.09
CA ARG A 209 -11.39 1.18 -19.36
C ARG A 209 -10.46 0.94 -20.56
N GLU A 210 -9.15 0.88 -20.33
CA GLU A 210 -8.14 0.78 -21.40
C GLU A 210 -7.83 -0.68 -21.76
N TYR A 211 -7.74 -1.55 -20.76
CA TYR A 211 -7.34 -2.95 -20.93
C TYR A 211 -8.51 -3.94 -20.90
N HIS A 212 -9.71 -3.51 -20.48
CA HIS A 212 -10.89 -4.38 -20.33
C HIS A 212 -10.57 -5.74 -19.67
N PRO A 213 -9.91 -5.74 -18.49
CA PRO A 213 -9.55 -6.96 -17.80
C PRO A 213 -10.83 -7.70 -17.35
N VAL A 214 -10.71 -9.01 -17.14
CA VAL A 214 -11.73 -9.78 -16.41
C VAL A 214 -11.77 -9.29 -14.97
N LEU A 215 -12.94 -8.89 -14.49
CA LEU A 215 -13.18 -8.36 -13.15
C LEU A 215 -13.59 -9.50 -12.22
N LEU A 216 -12.70 -9.84 -11.31
CA LEU A 216 -12.95 -10.87 -10.30
C LEU A 216 -13.14 -10.20 -8.93
N GLY A 217 -14.36 -10.24 -8.40
CA GLY A 217 -14.69 -9.70 -7.08
C GLY A 217 -14.61 -10.77 -5.98
N VAL A 218 -13.86 -10.51 -4.92
CA VAL A 218 -13.74 -11.42 -3.76
C VAL A 218 -14.64 -10.95 -2.63
N GLY A 219 -15.62 -11.77 -2.25
CA GLY A 219 -16.59 -11.42 -1.20
C GLY A 219 -17.19 -10.02 -1.43
N THR A 220 -17.31 -9.24 -0.36
CA THR A 220 -17.94 -7.89 -0.37
C THR A 220 -17.25 -6.88 -1.30
N ALA A 221 -16.04 -7.17 -1.78
CA ALA A 221 -15.41 -6.35 -2.80
C ALA A 221 -16.12 -6.43 -4.17
N ALA A 222 -16.89 -7.50 -4.43
CA ALA A 222 -17.79 -7.56 -5.58
C ALA A 222 -18.87 -6.48 -5.54
N ASP A 223 -19.45 -6.21 -4.36
CA ASP A 223 -20.41 -5.11 -4.19
C ASP A 223 -19.76 -3.74 -4.46
N THR A 224 -18.47 -3.61 -4.13
CA THR A 224 -17.69 -2.40 -4.40
C THR A 224 -17.43 -2.19 -5.90
N LEU A 225 -17.21 -3.26 -6.66
CA LEU A 225 -17.17 -3.19 -8.13
C LEU A 225 -18.49 -2.63 -8.68
N CYS A 226 -19.62 -3.21 -8.26
CA CYS A 226 -20.96 -2.73 -8.66
C CYS A 226 -21.19 -1.26 -8.28
N ALA A 227 -20.83 -0.86 -7.05
CA ALA A 227 -20.94 0.52 -6.58
C ALA A 227 -20.05 1.49 -7.38
N ALA A 228 -18.94 1.01 -7.95
CA ALA A 228 -18.07 1.78 -8.83
C ALA A 228 -18.59 1.90 -10.27
N GLY A 229 -19.70 1.23 -10.62
CA GLY A 229 -20.28 1.15 -11.96
C GLY A 229 -19.66 0.06 -12.83
N LEU A 230 -19.03 -0.95 -12.22
CA LEU A 230 -18.38 -2.07 -12.89
C LEU A 230 -19.14 -3.36 -12.57
N SER A 231 -19.43 -4.18 -13.58
CA SER A 231 -20.02 -5.51 -13.38
C SER A 231 -18.91 -6.52 -13.13
N PRO A 232 -18.91 -7.27 -12.01
CA PRO A 232 -17.96 -8.37 -11.83
C PRO A 232 -18.24 -9.48 -12.85
N ASP A 233 -17.23 -9.93 -13.59
CA ASP A 233 -17.37 -11.12 -14.46
C ASP A 233 -17.45 -12.39 -13.60
N VAL A 234 -16.63 -12.46 -12.55
CA VAL A 234 -16.61 -13.60 -11.61
C VAL A 234 -16.65 -13.12 -10.17
N ILE A 235 -17.44 -13.77 -9.33
CA ILE A 235 -17.45 -13.58 -7.88
C ILE A 235 -16.88 -14.82 -7.20
N VAL A 236 -15.95 -14.63 -6.25
CA VAL A 236 -15.47 -15.71 -5.37
C VAL A 236 -15.78 -15.35 -3.92
N GLY A 237 -16.65 -16.10 -3.25
CA GLY A 237 -16.95 -15.87 -1.83
C GLY A 237 -18.30 -16.40 -1.37
N ASP A 238 -18.63 -16.16 -0.09
CA ASP A 238 -19.90 -16.53 0.51
C ASP A 238 -21.03 -15.58 0.04
N PRO A 239 -22.06 -16.08 -0.67
CA PRO A 239 -23.15 -15.26 -1.19
C PRO A 239 -24.07 -14.68 -0.10
N THR A 240 -24.04 -15.19 1.14
CA THR A 240 -24.84 -14.64 2.24
C THR A 240 -24.42 -13.21 2.62
N ALA A 241 -23.15 -12.89 2.42
CA ALA A 241 -22.57 -11.57 2.71
C ALA A 241 -22.73 -10.57 1.55
N LEU A 242 -23.33 -10.96 0.42
CA LEU A 242 -23.39 -10.16 -0.81
C LEU A 242 -24.78 -9.59 -1.11
N ASP A 243 -24.80 -8.41 -1.74
CA ASP A 243 -26.03 -7.81 -2.23
C ASP A 243 -26.64 -8.69 -3.34
N VAL A 244 -27.96 -8.88 -3.30
CA VAL A 244 -28.71 -9.65 -4.32
C VAL A 244 -28.49 -9.09 -5.73
N ARG A 245 -28.35 -7.76 -5.87
CA ARG A 245 -28.09 -7.11 -7.17
C ARG A 245 -26.74 -7.54 -7.75
N THR A 246 -25.72 -7.70 -6.90
CA THR A 246 -24.36 -8.05 -7.31
C THR A 246 -24.34 -9.50 -7.78
N LEU A 247 -24.98 -10.40 -7.01
CA LEU A 247 -25.16 -11.81 -7.40
C LEU A 247 -25.89 -11.96 -8.73
N LYS A 248 -26.87 -11.09 -9.03
CA LYS A 248 -27.63 -11.14 -10.29
C LYS A 248 -26.89 -10.59 -11.51
N VAL A 249 -25.88 -9.75 -11.30
CA VAL A 249 -25.14 -9.07 -12.39
C VAL A 249 -23.86 -9.84 -12.75
N ALA A 250 -23.35 -10.67 -11.85
CA ALA A 250 -22.18 -11.49 -12.12
C ALA A 250 -22.46 -12.57 -13.17
N ASP A 251 -21.50 -12.79 -14.07
CA ASP A 251 -21.61 -13.86 -15.07
C ASP A 251 -21.40 -15.24 -14.44
N GLU A 252 -20.46 -15.35 -13.49
CA GLU A 252 -20.16 -16.58 -12.75
C GLU A 252 -20.03 -16.34 -11.24
N ILE A 253 -20.56 -17.26 -10.44
CA ILE A 253 -20.42 -17.25 -8.97
C ILE A 253 -19.70 -18.52 -8.53
N VAL A 254 -18.57 -18.35 -7.85
CA VAL A 254 -17.76 -19.43 -7.30
C VAL A 254 -17.84 -19.37 -5.79
N ILE A 255 -18.36 -20.44 -5.18
CA ILE A 255 -18.53 -20.52 -3.73
C ILE A 255 -17.45 -21.43 -3.14
N PRO A 256 -16.58 -20.92 -2.25
CA PRO A 256 -15.65 -21.77 -1.51
C PRO A 256 -16.41 -22.87 -0.76
N ALA A 257 -15.94 -24.10 -0.87
CA ALA A 257 -16.51 -25.26 -0.20
C ALA A 257 -15.42 -25.97 0.60
N ASP A 258 -15.81 -26.56 1.72
CA ASP A 258 -14.91 -27.43 2.46
C ASP A 258 -14.68 -28.76 1.71
N THR A 259 -13.75 -29.58 2.21
CA THR A 259 -13.46 -30.91 1.65
C THR A 259 -14.64 -31.89 1.74
N GLY A 260 -15.65 -31.59 2.57
CA GLY A 260 -16.90 -32.33 2.66
C GLY A 260 -17.94 -31.93 1.61
N GLY A 261 -17.63 -30.91 0.78
CA GLY A 261 -18.52 -30.36 -0.23
C GLY A 261 -19.57 -29.41 0.34
N HIS A 262 -19.47 -29.02 1.61
CA HIS A 262 -20.35 -28.02 2.19
C HIS A 262 -19.88 -26.62 1.73
N ALA A 263 -20.76 -25.94 1.01
CA ALA A 263 -20.54 -24.59 0.50
C ALA A 263 -21.46 -23.61 1.24
N PRO A 264 -20.92 -22.77 2.14
CA PRO A 264 -21.71 -21.77 2.84
C PRO A 264 -22.47 -20.87 1.87
N GLY A 265 -23.77 -20.71 2.11
CA GLY A 265 -24.61 -19.83 1.29
C GLY A 265 -25.12 -20.42 -0.03
N ILE A 266 -24.86 -21.69 -0.34
CA ILE A 266 -25.42 -22.35 -1.53
C ILE A 266 -26.96 -22.28 -1.57
N GLU A 267 -27.62 -22.38 -0.42
CA GLU A 267 -29.08 -22.28 -0.28
C GLU A 267 -29.60 -20.92 -0.79
N ARG A 268 -28.90 -19.83 -0.47
CA ARG A 268 -29.26 -18.48 -0.93
C ARG A 268 -29.18 -18.35 -2.46
N ILE A 269 -28.18 -18.97 -3.08
CA ILE A 269 -28.06 -18.98 -4.54
C ILE A 269 -29.23 -19.74 -5.18
N GLN A 270 -29.60 -20.89 -4.60
CA GLN A 270 -30.74 -21.69 -5.06
C GLN A 270 -32.08 -20.94 -4.90
N GLU A 271 -32.29 -20.28 -3.77
CA GLU A 271 -33.48 -19.44 -3.52
C GLU A 271 -33.63 -18.29 -4.53
N LEU A 272 -32.50 -17.70 -4.94
CA LEU A 272 -32.47 -16.64 -5.95
C LEU A 272 -32.57 -17.16 -7.39
N GLY A 273 -32.53 -18.48 -7.60
CA GLY A 273 -32.56 -19.12 -8.92
C GLY A 273 -31.32 -18.82 -9.76
N LEU A 274 -30.16 -18.60 -9.10
CA LEU A 274 -28.89 -18.29 -9.75
C LEU A 274 -28.04 -19.55 -9.92
N GLY A 275 -27.15 -19.55 -10.91
CA GLY A 275 -26.12 -20.57 -11.06
C GLY A 275 -24.90 -20.23 -10.19
N ALA A 276 -24.28 -21.26 -9.60
CA ALA A 276 -22.97 -21.14 -8.97
C ALA A 276 -22.22 -22.47 -9.05
N VAL A 277 -20.89 -22.39 -9.08
CA VAL A 277 -19.99 -23.53 -8.97
C VAL A 277 -19.33 -23.54 -7.60
N THR A 278 -19.11 -24.72 -7.04
CA THR A 278 -18.38 -24.85 -5.77
C THR A 278 -16.90 -25.03 -6.03
N PHE A 279 -16.07 -24.45 -5.17
CA PHE A 279 -14.62 -24.62 -5.20
C PHE A 279 -14.18 -25.35 -3.93
N PRO A 280 -14.02 -26.70 -3.99
CA PRO A 280 -13.65 -27.51 -2.83
C PRO A 280 -12.17 -27.35 -2.51
N ALA A 281 -11.85 -26.43 -1.61
CA ALA A 281 -10.48 -26.09 -1.27
C ALA A 281 -10.40 -25.48 0.13
N SER A 282 -9.43 -25.93 0.93
CA SER A 282 -9.02 -25.19 2.11
C SER A 282 -8.17 -23.99 1.66
N GLY A 283 -8.59 -22.78 2.04
CA GLY A 283 -7.97 -21.54 1.60
C GLY A 283 -8.94 -20.38 1.74
N ASN A 284 -8.42 -19.17 1.92
CA ASN A 284 -9.28 -18.00 1.92
C ASN A 284 -9.74 -17.65 0.49
N ALA A 285 -10.84 -16.91 0.37
CA ALA A 285 -11.42 -16.57 -0.92
C ALA A 285 -10.50 -15.72 -1.82
N GLU A 286 -9.56 -14.96 -1.24
CA GLU A 286 -8.60 -14.16 -2.00
C GLU A 286 -7.63 -15.06 -2.76
N ASP A 287 -7.11 -16.09 -2.10
CA ASP A 287 -6.18 -17.04 -2.69
C ASP A 287 -6.88 -17.95 -3.72
N LEU A 288 -8.12 -18.36 -3.45
CA LEU A 288 -8.92 -19.12 -4.41
C LEU A 288 -9.18 -18.32 -5.68
N ALA A 289 -9.42 -17.02 -5.58
CA ALA A 289 -9.54 -16.15 -6.75
C ALA A 289 -8.25 -16.09 -7.59
N LEU A 290 -7.09 -16.04 -6.95
CA LEU A 290 -5.80 -16.08 -7.65
C LEU A 290 -5.57 -17.43 -8.33
N LEU A 291 -5.85 -18.54 -7.64
CA LEU A 291 -5.73 -19.89 -8.20
C LEU A 291 -6.68 -20.11 -9.38
N LEU A 292 -7.90 -19.59 -9.30
CA LEU A 292 -8.87 -19.60 -10.39
C LEU A 292 -8.31 -18.85 -11.61
N ALA A 293 -7.84 -17.62 -11.42
CA ALA A 293 -7.27 -16.83 -12.52
C ALA A 293 -6.06 -17.51 -13.17
N ASP A 294 -5.14 -18.09 -12.39
CA ASP A 294 -3.96 -18.78 -12.90
C ASP A 294 -4.31 -20.07 -13.68
N ALA A 295 -5.20 -20.90 -13.13
CA ALA A 295 -5.61 -22.15 -13.77
C ALA A 295 -6.36 -21.92 -15.08
N HIS A 296 -7.09 -20.80 -15.18
CA HIS A 296 -7.77 -20.37 -16.41
C HIS A 296 -6.87 -19.60 -17.39
N GLY A 297 -5.56 -19.57 -17.14
CA GLY A 297 -4.56 -19.10 -18.10
C GLY A 297 -4.45 -17.58 -18.21
N ALA A 298 -4.78 -16.83 -17.14
CA ALA A 298 -4.55 -15.40 -17.09
C ALA A 298 -3.08 -15.05 -17.43
N GLU A 299 -2.90 -14.07 -18.30
CA GLU A 299 -1.57 -13.57 -18.68
C GLU A 299 -0.98 -12.72 -17.56
N LEU A 300 -1.83 -11.91 -16.94
CA LEU A 300 -1.48 -10.99 -15.86
C LEU A 300 -2.61 -10.93 -14.84
N VAL A 301 -2.30 -10.99 -13.55
CA VAL A 301 -3.25 -10.86 -12.45
C VAL A 301 -2.95 -9.58 -11.67
N ALA A 302 -3.70 -8.52 -11.94
CA ALA A 302 -3.66 -7.27 -11.18
C ALA A 302 -4.49 -7.43 -9.89
N THR A 303 -3.96 -7.04 -8.74
CA THR A 303 -4.62 -7.22 -7.44
C THR A 303 -4.90 -5.90 -6.75
N VAL A 304 -6.08 -5.78 -6.13
CA VAL A 304 -6.53 -4.59 -5.38
C VAL A 304 -7.04 -5.02 -4.02
N GLY A 305 -6.58 -4.35 -2.96
CA GLY A 305 -6.96 -4.71 -1.59
C GLY A 305 -6.37 -6.04 -1.10
N MET A 306 -5.58 -6.74 -1.90
CA MET A 306 -4.86 -7.94 -1.48
C MET A 306 -3.45 -7.55 -1.07
N ARG A 307 -3.09 -7.78 0.18
CA ARG A 307 -1.75 -7.55 0.70
C ARG A 307 -1.15 -8.87 1.17
N ALA A 308 0.17 -8.92 1.15
CA ALA A 308 0.96 -10.02 1.68
C ALA A 308 2.27 -9.43 2.18
N THR A 309 2.14 -8.56 3.18
CA THR A 309 3.30 -7.95 3.83
C THR A 309 3.76 -8.81 4.99
N LEU A 310 4.99 -8.57 5.46
CA LEU A 310 5.48 -9.21 6.68
C LEU A 310 4.59 -8.90 7.88
N ASP A 311 4.02 -7.70 7.96
CA ASP A 311 3.12 -7.32 9.05
C ASP A 311 1.85 -8.18 9.11
N GLU A 312 1.27 -8.47 7.95
CA GLU A 312 0.07 -9.33 7.85
C GLU A 312 0.42 -10.79 8.07
N PHE A 313 1.59 -11.21 7.61
CA PHE A 313 2.12 -12.55 7.84
C PHE A 313 2.40 -12.82 9.33
N LEU A 314 2.88 -11.81 10.06
CA LEU A 314 3.13 -11.91 11.49
C LEU A 314 1.90 -11.62 12.35
N ASP A 315 0.75 -11.32 11.74
CA ASP A 315 -0.51 -11.17 12.45
C ASP A 315 -1.05 -12.54 12.92
N ARG A 316 -1.31 -12.66 14.22
CA ARG A 316 -1.85 -13.87 14.82
C ARG A 316 -3.25 -14.21 14.30
N ALA A 317 -4.04 -13.20 13.92
CA ALA A 317 -5.37 -13.42 13.37
C ALA A 317 -5.36 -14.11 11.99
N ARG A 318 -4.20 -14.16 11.32
CA ARG A 318 -4.04 -14.67 9.95
C ARG A 318 -3.24 -15.98 9.86
N VAL A 319 -2.89 -16.57 11.00
CA VAL A 319 -2.07 -17.79 11.09
C VAL A 319 -2.61 -18.95 10.23
N GLU A 320 -3.93 -19.10 10.16
CA GLU A 320 -4.58 -20.16 9.37
C GLU A 320 -4.55 -19.87 7.86
N THR A 321 -4.61 -18.60 7.47
CA THR A 321 -4.65 -18.15 6.07
C THR A 321 -3.27 -17.92 5.45
N ASN A 322 -2.24 -17.69 6.26
CA ASN A 322 -0.89 -17.37 5.77
C ASN A 322 -0.28 -18.44 4.86
N PRO A 323 -0.43 -19.76 5.14
CA PRO A 323 0.06 -20.81 4.26
C PRO A 323 -0.52 -20.71 2.84
N SER A 324 -1.84 -20.55 2.70
CA SER A 324 -2.49 -20.44 1.39
C SER A 324 -2.03 -19.20 0.64
N THR A 325 -1.90 -18.06 1.35
CA THR A 325 -1.49 -16.79 0.74
C THR A 325 -0.06 -16.83 0.25
N PHE A 326 0.84 -17.40 1.05
CA PHE A 326 2.25 -17.51 0.68
C PHE A 326 2.44 -18.44 -0.53
N LEU A 327 1.86 -19.64 -0.49
CA LEU A 327 2.05 -20.65 -1.53
C LEU A 327 1.37 -20.27 -2.85
N THR A 328 0.17 -19.69 -2.78
CA THR A 328 -0.55 -19.23 -3.98
C THR A 328 0.23 -18.12 -4.70
N ARG A 329 0.79 -17.16 -3.95
CA ARG A 329 1.62 -16.11 -4.53
C ARG A 329 2.93 -16.64 -5.11
N LEU A 330 3.56 -17.62 -4.46
CA LEU A 330 4.73 -18.31 -5.01
C LEU A 330 4.41 -19.02 -6.33
N ARG A 331 3.26 -19.70 -6.41
CA ARG A 331 2.81 -20.38 -7.63
C ARG A 331 2.59 -19.40 -8.79
N LEU A 332 1.83 -18.33 -8.56
CA LEU A 332 1.57 -17.35 -9.61
C LEU A 332 2.84 -16.55 -10.00
N GLY A 333 3.79 -16.43 -9.07
CA GLY A 333 5.09 -15.82 -9.31
C GLY A 333 5.00 -14.44 -9.94
N GLY A 334 5.68 -14.27 -11.09
CA GLY A 334 5.74 -12.99 -11.80
C GLY A 334 4.43 -12.55 -12.48
N LYS A 335 3.37 -13.38 -12.49
CA LYS A 335 2.07 -13.00 -13.07
C LYS A 335 1.26 -12.06 -12.18
N ILE A 336 1.52 -12.03 -10.87
CA ILE A 336 0.81 -11.13 -9.95
C ILE A 336 1.46 -9.76 -9.96
N VAL A 337 0.65 -8.72 -10.14
CA VAL A 337 1.07 -7.33 -9.99
C VAL A 337 0.10 -6.60 -9.06
N HIS A 338 0.63 -5.81 -8.12
CA HIS A 338 -0.19 -4.97 -7.27
C HIS A 338 -0.75 -3.78 -8.04
N GLY A 339 -2.01 -3.40 -7.75
CA GLY A 339 -2.69 -2.28 -8.38
C GLY A 339 -1.91 -0.97 -8.29
N SER A 340 -1.24 -0.71 -7.17
CA SER A 340 -0.30 0.40 -6.99
C SER A 340 0.82 0.43 -8.05
N ALA A 341 1.44 -0.70 -8.37
CA ALA A 341 2.48 -0.79 -9.39
C ALA A 341 1.92 -0.52 -10.80
N VAL A 342 0.71 -1.01 -11.10
CA VAL A 342 0.01 -0.69 -12.36
C VAL A 342 -0.21 0.82 -12.50
N LEU A 343 -0.57 1.49 -11.41
CA LEU A 343 -0.78 2.95 -11.39
C LEU A 343 0.52 3.74 -11.59
N GLU A 344 1.64 3.26 -11.05
CA GLU A 344 2.96 3.89 -11.23
C GLU A 344 3.44 3.79 -12.68
N LEU A 345 3.30 2.63 -13.31
CA LEU A 345 3.66 2.42 -14.71
C LEU A 345 2.78 3.24 -15.67
N GLN A 346 1.52 3.50 -15.30
CA GLN A 346 0.61 4.30 -16.11
C GLN A 346 1.01 5.79 -16.21
N ARG A 347 1.82 6.31 -15.29
CA ARG A 347 2.21 7.74 -15.29
C ARG A 347 3.06 8.15 -16.49
N ASN A 348 3.65 7.21 -17.22
CA ASN A 348 4.71 7.52 -18.18
C ASN A 348 4.29 7.57 -19.67
N ARG A 349 3.01 7.75 -20.01
CA ARG A 349 2.60 7.91 -21.42
C ARG A 349 2.42 9.37 -21.80
N VAL A 350 3.24 9.83 -22.74
CA VAL A 350 3.25 11.17 -23.33
C VAL A 350 1.82 11.51 -23.78
N SER A 351 1.32 12.69 -23.38
CA SER A 351 -0.03 13.13 -23.75
C SER A 351 -0.21 13.08 -25.26
N ALA A 352 -1.23 12.36 -25.75
CA ALA A 352 -1.55 12.33 -27.16
C ALA A 352 -1.71 13.75 -27.72
N VAL A 353 -2.24 14.68 -26.92
CA VAL A 353 -2.32 16.11 -27.27
C VAL A 353 -0.95 16.75 -27.41
N ALA A 354 0.02 16.42 -26.55
CA ALA A 354 1.39 16.91 -26.69
C ALA A 354 2.05 16.37 -27.97
N VAL A 355 1.82 15.09 -28.29
CA VAL A 355 2.26 14.49 -29.55
C VAL A 355 1.57 15.15 -30.75
N SER A 356 0.26 15.39 -30.69
CA SER A 356 -0.51 16.07 -31.73
C SER A 356 -0.03 17.51 -31.95
N LEU A 357 0.23 18.26 -30.87
CA LEU A 357 0.74 19.62 -30.92
C LEU A 357 2.17 19.65 -31.49
N LEU A 358 3.00 18.66 -31.15
CA LEU A 358 4.34 18.53 -31.70
C LEU A 358 4.28 18.24 -33.21
N VAL A 359 3.46 17.27 -33.64
CA VAL A 359 3.22 17.00 -35.07
C VAL A 359 2.69 18.23 -35.79
N LEU A 360 1.69 18.90 -35.21
CA LEU A 360 1.10 20.13 -35.75
C LEU A 360 2.15 21.25 -35.88
N SER A 361 3.04 21.41 -34.90
CA SER A 361 4.12 22.40 -34.93
C SER A 361 5.09 22.15 -36.09
N VAL A 362 5.44 20.89 -36.35
CA VAL A 362 6.29 20.49 -37.47
C VAL A 362 5.59 20.77 -38.81
N VAL A 363 4.31 20.43 -38.92
CA VAL A 363 3.50 20.69 -40.12
C VAL A 363 3.39 22.20 -40.39
N LEU A 364 3.12 23.02 -39.37
CA LEU A 364 3.07 24.49 -39.50
C LEU A 364 4.43 25.08 -39.88
N ALA A 365 5.52 24.58 -39.30
CA ALA A 365 6.87 25.01 -39.66
C ALA A 365 7.17 24.70 -41.12
N MET A 366 6.85 23.49 -41.60
CA MET A 366 6.97 23.12 -43.01
C MET A 366 6.12 24.02 -43.91
N PHE A 367 4.87 24.27 -43.54
CA PHE A 367 3.96 25.13 -44.30
C PHE A 367 4.50 26.55 -44.43
N ALA A 368 5.04 27.13 -43.35
CA ALA A 368 5.64 28.46 -43.36
C ALA A 368 6.87 28.54 -44.28
N VAL A 369 7.73 27.51 -44.26
CA VAL A 369 8.91 27.43 -45.14
C VAL A 369 8.49 27.35 -46.61
N VAL A 370 7.52 26.50 -46.96
CA VAL A 370 7.04 26.37 -48.35
C VAL A 370 6.38 27.68 -48.84
N SER A 371 5.58 28.32 -47.98
CA SER A 371 4.87 29.56 -48.32
C SER A 371 5.81 30.74 -48.60
N THR A 372 6.97 30.79 -47.94
CA THR A 372 7.96 31.85 -48.10
C THR A 372 8.97 31.58 -49.23
N SER A 373 9.25 30.31 -49.54
CA SER A 373 10.33 29.92 -50.44
C SER A 373 9.93 29.84 -51.92
N GLY A 374 8.62 29.76 -52.25
CA GLY A 374 8.12 29.78 -53.63
C GLY A 374 8.51 28.60 -54.53
N MET A 375 9.32 27.65 -54.04
CA MET A 375 9.67 26.41 -54.73
C MET A 375 8.76 25.28 -54.27
N PHE A 376 7.92 24.74 -55.17
CA PHE A 376 7.01 23.64 -54.84
C PHE A 376 7.60 22.23 -55.09
N GLY A 377 8.63 22.10 -55.94
CA GLY A 377 9.13 20.80 -56.42
C GLY A 377 9.85 19.93 -55.36
N PRO A 378 10.95 20.40 -54.73
CA PRO A 378 11.73 19.58 -53.79
C PRO A 378 11.01 19.29 -52.46
N TYR A 379 9.99 20.07 -52.13
CA TYR A 379 9.29 19.95 -50.86
C TYR A 379 8.17 18.91 -50.89
N LEU A 380 7.62 18.58 -52.07
CA LEU A 380 6.64 17.50 -52.22
C LEU A 380 7.25 16.13 -51.92
N THR A 381 8.53 15.92 -52.24
CA THR A 381 9.25 14.70 -51.87
C THR A 381 9.50 14.57 -50.36
N VAL A 382 9.75 15.70 -49.68
CA VAL A 382 9.90 15.72 -48.21
C VAL A 382 8.53 15.53 -47.53
N LEU A 383 7.47 16.11 -48.10
CA LEU A 383 6.10 15.95 -47.60
C LEU A 383 5.61 14.49 -47.75
N GLY A 384 5.94 13.84 -48.88
CA GLY A 384 5.69 12.42 -49.09
C GLY A 384 6.42 11.55 -48.06
N ALA A 385 7.73 11.78 -47.88
CA ALA A 385 8.52 11.04 -46.90
C ALA A 385 8.05 11.25 -45.44
N PHE A 386 7.58 12.45 -45.11
CA PHE A 386 6.99 12.71 -43.79
C PHE A 386 5.62 12.05 -43.64
N GLY A 387 4.80 12.04 -44.70
CA GLY A 387 3.53 11.30 -44.74
C GLY A 387 3.75 9.80 -44.50
N ASP A 388 4.73 9.21 -45.18
CA ASP A 388 5.11 7.81 -44.99
C ASP A 388 5.60 7.55 -43.56
N ALA A 389 6.43 8.42 -42.99
CA ALA A 389 6.89 8.30 -41.61
C ALA A 389 5.77 8.45 -40.57
N VAL A 390 4.75 9.28 -40.83
CA VAL A 390 3.56 9.41 -39.98
C VAL A 390 2.68 8.17 -40.09
N VAL A 391 2.53 7.60 -41.29
CA VAL A 391 1.78 6.36 -41.50
C VAL A 391 2.47 5.19 -40.80
N ASP A 392 3.79 5.07 -40.91
CA ASP A 392 4.58 4.05 -40.20
C ASP A 392 4.49 4.22 -38.67
N PHE A 393 4.57 5.46 -38.17
CA PHE A 393 4.39 5.75 -36.75
C PHE A 393 2.99 5.40 -36.25
N LEU A 394 1.95 5.69 -37.04
CA LEU A 394 0.57 5.35 -36.69
C LEU A 394 0.30 3.84 -36.77
N GLN A 395 0.89 3.14 -37.73
CA GLN A 395 0.82 1.68 -37.82
C GLN A 395 1.53 1.02 -36.62
N GLY A 396 2.70 1.52 -36.22
CA GLY A 396 3.42 1.05 -35.04
C GLY A 396 2.79 1.44 -33.69
N LEU A 397 1.71 2.23 -33.69
CA LEU A 397 0.94 2.60 -32.50
C LEU A 397 -0.34 1.75 -32.33
N ILE A 398 -0.74 1.03 -33.39
CA ILE A 398 -1.96 0.19 -33.44
C ILE A 398 -1.62 -1.31 -33.30
N THR A 399 -0.38 -1.72 -33.62
CA THR A 399 0.24 -2.98 -33.15
C THR A 399 0.90 -2.77 -31.80
#